data_AF-A0A0C2W4K3-F1
#
_entry.id   AF-A0A0C2W4K3-F1
#
_cell.length_a   1.000
_cell.length_b   1.000
_cell.length_c   1.000
_cell.angle_alpha   90.00
_cell.angle_beta   90.00
_cell.angle_gamma   90.00
#
_symmetry.space_group_name_H-M   'P 1'
#
loop_
_entity.id
_entity.type
_entity.pdbx_description
1 polymer ?
#
loop_
_entity_poly.entity_id
_entity_poly.type
_entity_poly.pdbx_seq_one_letter_code
_entity_poly.pdbx_strand_id
1 'polypeptide(L)'
;MIPEGAFRILVTGFGPFNGFKVNPSWLAVHDTILTADSLSRVDEHDKAVPLGRLIHVTTLEVPTEYEYVLNTVPGFHARPPVLPLDNFVTSPHDGYDFILHVGVAPPGPLRVERLGHKSGYTKKDASGELAPIN
;
A
#
# COMPACT_ATOMS: atom_id res chain seq x y z
N MET A 1 9.70 -12.67 -9.97
CA MET A 1 8.67 -13.70 -10.20
C MET A 1 7.95 -13.95 -8.89
N ILE A 2 6.62 -13.92 -8.89
CA ILE A 2 5.82 -14.24 -7.69
C ILE A 2 5.78 -15.78 -7.55
N PRO A 3 6.15 -16.35 -6.38
CA PRO A 3 6.06 -17.79 -6.19
C PRO A 3 4.63 -18.31 -6.27
N GLU A 4 4.44 -19.48 -6.88
CA GLU A 4 3.14 -20.15 -6.92
C GLU A 4 2.65 -20.45 -5.50
N GLY A 5 1.36 -20.23 -5.24
CA GLY A 5 0.78 -20.42 -3.91
C GLY A 5 1.21 -19.40 -2.85
N ALA A 6 2.01 -18.38 -3.17
CA ALA A 6 2.34 -17.32 -2.21
C ALA A 6 1.09 -16.49 -1.83
N PHE A 7 1.06 -15.97 -0.60
CA PHE A 7 0.15 -14.93 -0.14
C PHE A 7 0.70 -13.58 -0.61
N ARG A 8 -0.06 -12.91 -1.46
CA ARG A 8 0.42 -11.77 -2.26
C ARG A 8 -0.09 -10.49 -1.64
N ILE A 9 0.83 -9.63 -1.22
CA ILE A 9 0.51 -8.37 -0.54
C ILE A 9 1.00 -7.21 -1.40
N LEU A 10 0.11 -6.27 -1.71
CA LEU A 10 0.52 -4.96 -2.20
C LEU A 10 0.63 -4.00 -1.02
N VAL A 11 1.79 -3.37 -0.84
CA VAL A 11 1.99 -2.30 0.13
C VAL A 11 2.28 -1.02 -0.62
N THR A 12 1.51 0.03 -0.38
CA THR A 12 1.77 1.34 -1.00
C THR A 12 2.27 2.35 0.01
N GLY A 13 3.16 3.23 -0.44
CA GLY A 13 3.48 4.49 0.23
C GLY A 13 3.11 5.65 -0.67
N PHE A 14 3.01 6.85 -0.11
CA PHE A 14 2.76 8.06 -0.89
C PHE A 14 4.04 8.73 -1.35
N GLY A 15 4.00 9.43 -2.47
CA GLY A 15 5.09 10.26 -2.96
C GLY A 15 5.22 11.61 -2.24
N PRO A 16 6.20 12.43 -2.64
CA PRO A 16 6.45 13.79 -2.11
C PRO A 16 5.21 14.70 -2.10
N PHE A 17 5.08 15.58 -1.09
CA PHE A 17 4.06 16.65 -1.03
C PHE A 17 4.43 17.72 0.00
N ASN A 18 3.86 18.93 -0.09
CA ASN A 18 3.98 20.01 0.91
C ASN A 18 5.40 20.25 1.47
N GLY A 19 6.42 20.24 0.59
CA GLY A 19 7.82 20.46 0.95
C GLY A 19 8.59 19.22 1.44
N PHE A 20 7.92 18.08 1.66
CA PHE A 20 8.60 16.80 1.88
C PHE A 20 9.23 16.32 0.57
N LYS A 21 10.58 16.33 0.49
CA LYS A 21 11.32 15.81 -0.67
C LYS A 21 11.16 14.30 -0.86
N VAL A 22 10.99 13.58 0.24
CA VAL A 22 10.65 12.16 0.29
C VAL A 22 9.61 11.98 1.38
N ASN A 23 8.57 11.20 1.11
CA ASN A 23 7.49 10.97 2.05
C ASN A 23 7.88 9.86 3.04
N PRO A 24 7.67 10.06 4.36
CA PRO A 24 7.96 9.02 5.36
C PRO A 24 7.22 7.70 5.12
N SER A 25 6.02 7.74 4.53
CA SER A 25 5.28 6.51 4.20
C SER A 25 5.96 5.70 3.10
N TRP A 26 6.56 6.34 2.10
CA TRP A 26 7.36 5.64 1.09
C TRP A 26 8.64 5.07 1.69
N LEU A 27 9.37 5.86 2.49
CA LEU A 27 10.55 5.41 3.23
C LEU A 27 10.29 4.17 4.09
N ALA A 28 9.11 4.08 4.68
CA ALA A 28 8.74 2.94 5.52
C ALA A 28 8.53 1.65 4.72
N VAL A 29 8.22 1.72 3.43
CA VAL A 29 7.77 0.54 2.65
C VAL A 29 8.72 0.15 1.52
N HIS A 30 9.44 1.08 0.89
CA HIS A 30 10.12 0.82 -0.40
C HIS A 30 11.13 -0.33 -0.40
N ASP A 31 11.86 -0.53 0.71
CA ASP A 31 12.87 -1.59 0.85
C ASP A 31 12.35 -2.82 1.62
N THR A 32 11.02 -2.98 1.72
CA THR A 32 10.43 -4.06 2.52
C THR A 32 10.50 -5.40 1.78
N ILE A 33 11.55 -6.17 2.03
CA ILE A 33 11.63 -7.59 1.65
C ILE A 33 11.21 -8.43 2.85
N LEU A 34 9.98 -8.95 2.84
CA LEU A 34 9.53 -9.96 3.81
C LEU A 34 9.62 -11.34 3.18
N THR A 35 10.49 -12.19 3.72
CA THR A 35 10.53 -13.62 3.37
C THR A 35 9.61 -14.42 4.30
N ALA A 36 8.98 -15.43 3.72
CA ALA A 36 7.95 -16.27 4.33
C ALA A 36 8.31 -16.93 5.66
N ASP A 37 9.60 -17.24 5.87
CA ASP A 37 10.08 -17.91 7.07
C ASP A 37 9.87 -17.06 8.34
N SER A 38 9.58 -15.76 8.17
CA SER A 38 9.40 -14.81 9.26
C SER A 38 7.97 -14.69 9.78
N LEU A 39 6.98 -15.33 9.13
CA LEU A 39 5.57 -15.08 9.46
C LEU A 39 4.89 -16.25 10.16
N SER A 40 4.47 -15.95 11.37
CA SER A 40 3.71 -16.82 12.25
C SER A 40 2.37 -16.17 12.58
N ARG A 41 1.33 -16.99 12.66
CA ARG A 41 0.10 -16.58 13.36
C ARG A 41 0.33 -16.76 14.86
N VAL A 42 -0.35 -15.95 15.65
CA VAL A 42 -0.38 -16.11 17.10
C VAL A 42 -1.56 -17.02 17.43
N ASP A 43 -1.32 -18.11 18.16
CA ASP A 43 -2.39 -18.97 18.65
C ASP A 43 -3.08 -18.37 19.90
N GLU A 44 -4.10 -19.06 20.41
CA GLU A 44 -4.83 -18.63 21.62
C GLU A 44 -3.98 -18.58 22.90
N HIS A 45 -2.74 -19.08 22.85
CA HIS A 45 -1.77 -19.08 23.94
C HIS A 45 -0.58 -18.13 23.69
N ASP A 46 -0.75 -17.15 22.80
CA ASP A 46 0.27 -16.20 22.39
C ASP A 46 1.53 -16.83 21.77
N LYS A 47 1.43 -18.04 21.21
CA LYS A 47 2.57 -18.69 20.54
C LYS A 47 2.57 -18.46 19.04
N ALA A 48 3.76 -18.17 18.53
CA ALA A 48 4.04 -18.09 17.11
C ALA A 48 3.94 -19.48 16.44
N VAL A 49 2.92 -19.67 15.60
CA VAL A 49 2.73 -20.86 14.75
C VAL A 49 3.04 -20.48 13.30
N PRO A 50 4.04 -21.11 12.65
CA PRO A 50 4.37 -20.82 11.26
C PRO A 50 3.15 -20.97 10.33
N LEU A 51 2.95 -20.03 9.41
CA LEU A 51 1.83 -20.05 8.47
C LEU A 51 2.00 -21.08 7.34
N GLY A 52 3.23 -21.57 7.10
CA GLY A 52 3.51 -22.60 6.09
C GLY A 52 3.27 -22.17 4.62
N ARG A 53 3.04 -20.88 4.38
CA ARG A 53 2.78 -20.30 3.05
C ARG A 53 3.77 -19.16 2.78
N LEU A 54 4.30 -19.12 1.55
CA LEU A 54 5.18 -18.03 1.16
C LEU A 54 4.45 -16.69 1.18
N ILE A 55 5.09 -15.59 1.60
CA ILE A 55 4.55 -14.23 1.42
C ILE A 55 5.37 -13.51 0.37
N HIS A 56 4.69 -12.90 -0.59
CA HIS A 56 5.30 -12.06 -1.60
C HIS A 56 4.77 -10.65 -1.43
N VAL A 57 5.66 -9.73 -1.05
CA VAL A 57 5.34 -8.31 -0.92
C VAL A 57 5.74 -7.60 -2.21
N THR A 58 4.80 -6.87 -2.76
CA THR A 58 5.02 -5.89 -3.82
C THR A 58 4.87 -4.50 -3.21
N THR A 59 5.81 -3.60 -3.49
CA THR A 59 5.76 -2.21 -3.04
C THR A 59 5.48 -1.28 -4.22
N LEU A 60 4.69 -0.23 -3.98
CA LEU A 60 4.36 0.78 -5.00
C LEU A 60 4.29 2.18 -4.39
N GLU A 61 4.99 3.14 -5.00
CA GLU A 61 4.85 4.55 -4.65
C GLU A 61 3.64 5.15 -5.39
N VAL A 62 2.76 5.83 -4.67
CA VAL A 62 1.56 6.47 -5.21
C VAL A 62 1.72 7.98 -5.08
N PRO A 63 1.65 8.77 -6.16
CA PRO A 63 1.60 10.22 -6.10
C PRO A 63 0.56 10.74 -5.10
N THR A 64 0.93 11.76 -4.32
CA THR A 64 -0.01 12.44 -3.41
C THR A 64 -0.86 13.42 -4.23
N GLU A 65 -1.65 12.91 -5.17
CA GLU A 65 -2.47 13.67 -6.12
C GLU A 65 -3.87 13.07 -6.21
N TYR A 66 -4.91 13.89 -6.08
CA TYR A 66 -6.28 13.37 -6.00
C TYR A 66 -6.71 12.66 -7.28
N GLU A 67 -6.47 13.30 -8.43
CA GLU A 67 -6.84 12.75 -9.73
C GLU A 67 -6.13 11.42 -9.99
N TYR A 68 -4.83 11.35 -9.73
CA TYR A 68 -4.05 10.12 -9.88
C TYR A 68 -4.63 9.00 -9.02
N VAL A 69 -4.87 9.27 -7.73
CA VAL A 69 -5.39 8.28 -6.78
C VAL A 69 -6.75 7.75 -7.24
N LEU A 70 -7.66 8.65 -7.62
CA LEU A 70 -9.02 8.28 -8.06
C LEU A 70 -9.02 7.45 -9.34
N ASN A 71 -8.13 7.77 -10.29
CA ASN A 71 -8.06 7.07 -11.58
C ASN A 71 -7.30 5.73 -11.50
N THR A 72 -6.35 5.61 -10.57
CA THR A 72 -5.38 4.50 -10.59
C THR A 72 -5.61 3.47 -9.48
N VAL A 73 -5.83 3.92 -8.24
CA VAL A 73 -5.91 3.01 -7.08
C VAL A 73 -7.01 1.96 -7.19
N PRO A 74 -8.23 2.25 -7.72
CA PRO A 74 -9.22 1.21 -7.94
C PRO A 74 -8.72 0.04 -8.79
N GLY A 75 -7.83 0.31 -9.76
CA GLY A 75 -7.19 -0.70 -10.60
C GLY A 75 -6.30 -1.67 -9.82
N PHE A 76 -5.75 -1.28 -8.68
CA PHE A 76 -4.93 -2.16 -7.83
C PHE A 76 -5.73 -3.31 -7.23
N HIS A 77 -7.04 -3.09 -7.03
CA HIS A 77 -7.97 -4.06 -6.47
C HIS A 77 -8.59 -4.99 -7.53
N ALA A 78 -8.34 -4.73 -8.82
CA ALA A 78 -8.83 -5.56 -9.90
C ALA A 78 -8.16 -6.95 -9.93
N ARG A 79 -8.77 -7.88 -10.66
CA ARG A 79 -8.27 -9.24 -10.87
C ARG A 79 -8.31 -9.55 -12.38
N PRO A 80 -7.21 -9.37 -13.14
CA PRO A 80 -5.86 -8.97 -12.70
C PRO A 80 -5.74 -7.49 -12.29
N PRO A 81 -4.77 -7.11 -11.44
CA PRO A 81 -4.49 -5.72 -11.08
C PRO A 81 -3.98 -4.92 -12.27
N VAL A 82 -4.47 -3.69 -12.38
CA VAL A 82 -3.95 -2.69 -13.32
C VAL A 82 -3.00 -1.79 -12.54
N LEU A 83 -1.69 -2.02 -12.71
CA LEU A 83 -0.64 -1.19 -12.13
C LEU A 83 -0.13 -0.19 -13.18
N PRO A 84 0.34 1.00 -12.77
CA PRO A 84 0.96 1.95 -13.69
C PRO A 84 2.16 1.31 -14.41
N LEU A 85 2.25 1.59 -15.72
CA LEU A 85 3.01 0.86 -16.75
C LEU A 85 4.53 0.81 -16.56
N ASP A 86 5.10 1.61 -15.65
CA ASP A 86 6.54 1.76 -15.51
C ASP A 86 7.17 0.81 -14.48
N ASN A 87 6.35 0.02 -13.79
CA ASN A 87 6.84 -0.92 -12.81
C ASN A 87 7.10 -2.27 -13.50
N PHE A 88 8.37 -2.66 -13.64
CA PHE A 88 8.80 -4.04 -13.97
C PHE A 88 8.35 -5.10 -12.94
N VAL A 89 7.39 -4.74 -12.11
CA VAL A 89 6.78 -5.54 -11.06
C VAL A 89 5.79 -6.49 -11.70
N THR A 90 6.07 -7.78 -11.62
CA THR A 90 5.13 -8.82 -12.03
C THR A 90 3.85 -8.68 -11.20
N SER A 91 2.72 -8.34 -11.82
CA SER A 91 1.43 -8.32 -11.13
C SER A 91 0.85 -9.74 -11.05
N PRO A 92 0.16 -10.09 -9.96
CA PRO A 92 -0.46 -11.40 -9.83
C PRO A 92 -1.74 -11.51 -10.68
N HIS A 93 -1.83 -12.55 -11.50
CA HIS A 93 -2.98 -12.77 -12.40
C HIS A 93 -4.34 -12.73 -11.67
N ASP A 94 -4.45 -13.33 -10.49
CA ASP A 94 -5.70 -13.40 -9.73
C ASP A 94 -5.88 -12.24 -8.72
N GLY A 95 -5.04 -11.22 -8.80
CA GLY A 95 -5.02 -10.10 -7.86
C GLY A 95 -4.18 -10.33 -6.60
N TYR A 96 -4.12 -9.28 -5.79
CA TYR A 96 -3.52 -9.32 -4.46
C TYR A 96 -4.51 -9.93 -3.45
N ASP A 97 -3.98 -10.70 -2.51
CA ASP A 97 -4.75 -11.29 -1.41
C ASP A 97 -5.00 -10.25 -0.30
N PHE A 98 -4.10 -9.29 -0.16
CA PHE A 98 -4.21 -8.16 0.77
C PHE A 98 -3.56 -6.91 0.19
N ILE A 99 -4.12 -5.74 0.49
CA ILE A 99 -3.59 -4.44 0.08
C ILE A 99 -3.51 -3.53 1.32
N LEU A 100 -2.33 -2.97 1.58
CA LEU A 100 -2.07 -2.05 2.67
C LEU A 100 -1.59 -0.71 2.12
N HIS A 101 -2.39 0.34 2.32
CA HIS A 101 -1.98 1.71 2.01
C HIS A 101 -1.40 2.37 3.26
N VAL A 102 -0.13 2.79 3.19
CA VAL A 102 0.57 3.48 4.27
C VAL A 102 0.60 4.97 3.97
N GLY A 103 0.15 5.78 4.92
CA GLY A 103 0.16 7.24 4.85
C GLY A 103 1.00 7.86 5.95
N VAL A 104 1.39 9.12 5.76
CA VAL A 104 2.04 9.92 6.80
C VAL A 104 0.97 10.63 7.65
N ALA A 105 1.23 10.73 8.95
CA ALA A 105 0.39 11.48 9.88
C ALA A 105 1.28 12.37 10.79
N PRO A 106 0.70 13.35 11.51
CA PRO A 106 1.43 14.10 12.53
C PRO A 106 2.10 13.17 13.57
N PRO A 107 3.15 13.64 14.27
CA PRO A 107 3.88 12.86 15.24
C PRO A 107 2.98 12.14 16.25
N GLY A 108 3.30 10.86 16.52
CA GLY A 108 2.55 10.01 17.43
C GLY A 108 2.80 8.52 17.15
N PRO A 109 2.10 7.62 17.87
CA PRO A 109 2.18 6.18 17.63
C PRO A 109 1.59 5.80 16.26
N LEU A 110 1.96 4.62 15.76
CA LEU A 110 1.31 4.02 14.60
C LEU A 110 -0.18 3.83 14.87
N ARG A 111 -1.00 4.09 13.86
CA ARG A 111 -2.46 3.95 13.90
C ARG A 111 -2.91 3.11 12.72
N VAL A 112 -3.97 2.34 12.94
CA VAL A 112 -4.70 1.63 11.88
C VAL A 112 -6.04 2.31 11.72
N GLU A 113 -6.26 2.87 10.54
CA GLU A 113 -7.53 3.54 10.22
C GLU A 113 -8.67 2.53 10.15
N ARG A 114 -9.79 2.86 10.79
CA ARG A 114 -10.98 1.98 10.85
C ARG A 114 -12.02 2.31 9.79
N LEU A 115 -12.00 3.54 9.28
CA LEU A 115 -13.01 4.06 8.35
C LEU A 115 -12.40 5.14 7.46
N GLY A 116 -12.66 5.06 6.15
CA GLY A 116 -12.37 6.11 5.19
C GLY A 116 -13.62 6.96 4.90
N HIS A 117 -13.52 8.28 5.06
CA HIS A 117 -14.59 9.22 4.71
C HIS A 117 -14.38 9.76 3.30
N LYS A 118 -15.48 10.05 2.58
CA LYS A 118 -15.46 10.72 1.26
C LYS A 118 -15.59 12.24 1.35
N SER A 119 -15.25 12.82 2.49
CA SER A 119 -15.48 14.24 2.81
C SER A 119 -14.30 14.82 3.59
N GLY A 120 -14.20 16.15 3.66
CA GLY A 120 -13.19 16.85 4.47
C GLY A 120 -11.85 17.09 3.76
N TYR A 121 -11.78 16.85 2.46
CA TYR A 121 -10.61 17.11 1.62
C TYR A 121 -10.51 18.58 1.21
N THR A 122 -10.16 19.45 2.17
CA THR A 122 -10.05 20.91 1.97
C THR A 122 -8.64 21.40 1.69
N LYS A 123 -7.67 20.47 1.62
CA LYS A 123 -6.26 20.78 1.37
C LYS A 123 -5.89 20.46 -0.06
N LYS A 124 -5.01 21.29 -0.63
CA LYS A 124 -4.37 21.04 -1.91
C LYS A 124 -3.46 19.82 -1.82
N ASP A 125 -3.39 19.07 -2.90
CA ASP A 125 -2.50 17.92 -3.06
C ASP A 125 -1.08 18.38 -3.51
N ALA A 126 -0.24 17.45 -3.97
CA ALA A 126 1.13 17.73 -4.38
C ALA A 126 1.22 18.57 -5.67
N SER A 127 0.21 18.51 -6.55
CA SER A 127 0.15 19.33 -7.77
C SER A 127 -0.50 20.70 -7.50
N GLY A 128 -1.03 20.93 -6.30
CA GLY A 128 -1.63 22.19 -5.89
C GLY A 128 -3.14 22.25 -6.15
N GLU A 129 -3.75 21.12 -6.46
CA GLU A 129 -5.16 20.98 -6.80
C GLU A 129 -5.98 20.55 -5.58
N LEU A 130 -7.24 21.02 -5.53
CA LEU A 130 -8.19 20.56 -4.52
C LEU A 130 -8.82 19.25 -4.95
N ALA A 131 -9.29 18.46 -3.98
CA ALA A 131 -10.05 17.26 -4.29
C ALA A 131 -11.27 17.63 -5.15
N PRO A 132 -11.62 16.82 -6.16
CA PRO A 132 -12.88 16.98 -6.86
C PRO A 132 -14.00 16.72 -5.85
N ILE A 133 -14.63 17.79 -5.39
CA ILE A 133 -15.73 17.73 -4.43
C ILE A 133 -16.93 17.12 -5.16
N ASN A 134 -17.43 15.99 -4.66
CA ASN A 134 -18.76 15.48 -5.04
C ASN A 134 -19.84 16.21 -4.27
#